data_AF-A0A6J0PD21-F1
#
_entry.id   AF-A0A6J0PD21-F1
#
_cell.length_a   1.000
_cell.length_b   1.000
_cell.length_c   1.000
_cell.angle_alpha   90.00
_cell.angle_beta   90.00
_cell.angle_gamma   90.00
#
_symmetry.space_group_name_H-M   'P 1'
#
loop_
_entity.id
_entity.type
_entity.pdbx_description
1 polymer ?
#
loop_
_entity_poly.entity_id
_entity_poly.type
_entity_poly.pdbx_seq_one_letter_code
_entity_poly.pdbx_strand_id
1 'polypeptide(L)'
;MVVMRGRRLDNNLYRMEGSVVTKEFDAATAAQDKQGAYRMWHYRLGHMGDKGLRELIRRGLISDLKDGATGEICEPCQMGKQRRVQFNISTTHSAAPLELVHTDVWGPAPVSIGE
;
A
#
# COMPACT_ATOMS: atom_id res chain seq x y z
N MET A 1 -2.65 -14.87 12.33
CA MET A 1 -3.40 -14.71 11.07
C MET A 1 -4.87 -14.57 11.43
N VAL A 2 -5.58 -13.55 10.94
CA VAL A 2 -7.02 -13.41 11.19
C VAL A 2 -7.75 -14.08 10.05
N VAL A 3 -8.57 -15.09 10.35
CA VAL A 3 -9.44 -15.74 9.39
C VAL A 3 -10.85 -15.22 9.63
N MET A 4 -11.47 -14.66 8.61
CA MET A 4 -12.87 -14.24 8.66
C MET A 4 -13.70 -15.12 7.73
N ARG A 5 -14.81 -15.64 8.25
CA ARG A 5 -15.78 -16.42 7.48
C ARG A 5 -17.11 -15.68 7.48
N GLY A 6 -17.66 -15.42 6.30
CA GLY A 6 -18.99 -14.86 6.15
C GLY A 6 -20.05 -15.96 6.18
N ARG A 7 -20.95 -15.94 7.16
CA ARG A 7 -22.14 -16.80 7.18
C ARG A 7 -23.34 -16.01 6.66
N ARG A 8 -23.95 -16.46 5.56
CA ARG A 8 -25.18 -15.87 5.03
C ARG A 8 -26.36 -16.24 5.93
N LEU A 9 -27.16 -15.23 6.28
CA LEU A 9 -28.40 -15.37 7.05
C LEU A 9 -29.61 -15.37 6.10
N ASP A 10 -30.76 -15.79 6.61
CA ASP A 10 -32.00 -15.92 5.82
C ASP A 10 -32.52 -14.57 5.29
N ASN A 11 -32.12 -13.47 5.92
CA ASN A 11 -32.44 -12.11 5.49
C ASN A 11 -31.41 -11.50 4.50
N ASN A 12 -30.64 -12.34 3.81
CA ASN A 12 -29.60 -11.94 2.84
C ASN A 12 -28.45 -11.11 3.42
N LEU A 13 -28.35 -10.96 4.73
CA LEU A 13 -27.18 -10.34 5.38
C LEU A 13 -26.09 -11.38 5.65
N TYR A 14 -24.83 -10.94 5.61
CA TYR A 14 -23.69 -11.76 6.00
C TYR A 14 -23.24 -11.39 7.40
N ARG A 15 -23.23 -12.38 8.29
CA ARG A 15 -22.58 -12.26 9.60
C ARG A 15 -21.12 -12.65 9.43
N MET A 16 -20.22 -11.74 9.80
CA MET A 16 -18.80 -12.01 9.81
C MET A 16 -18.42 -12.69 11.12
N GLU A 17 -17.95 -13.93 11.03
CA GLU A 17 -17.39 -14.67 12.15
C GLU A 17 -15.87 -14.65 12.00
N GLY A 18 -15.19 -13.95 12.91
CA GLY A 18 -13.73 -13.85 12.93
C GLY A 18 -13.15 -14.78 13.98
N SER A 19 -12.12 -15.53 13.61
CA SER A 19 -11.27 -16.22 14.57
C SER A 19 -9.82 -15.76 14.42
N VAL A 20 -9.17 -15.53 15.56
CA VAL A 20 -7.74 -15.23 15.61
C VAL A 20 -7.03 -16.56 15.67
N VAL A 21 -6.40 -16.96 14.55
CA VAL A 21 -5.50 -18.10 14.56
C VAL A 21 -4.17 -17.63 15.14
N THR A 22 -4.00 -17.87 16.44
CA THR A 22 -2.71 -17.79 17.13
C THR A 22 -1.97 -19.09 16.84
N LYS A 23 -1.05 -19.08 15.88
CA LYS A 23 0.07 -20.02 15.96
C LYS A 23 0.90 -19.59 17.15
N GLU A 24 1.18 -20.50 18.07
CA GLU A 24 2.26 -20.34 19.05
C GLU A 24 3.56 -20.23 18.26
N PHE A 25 3.91 -19.00 17.90
CA PHE A 25 5.29 -18.63 17.65
C PHE A 25 5.81 -18.16 18.99
N ASP A 26 6.95 -18.69 19.43
CA ASP A 26 7.67 -18.20 20.61
C ASP A 26 7.80 -16.68 20.54
N ALA A 27 6.91 -15.99 21.24
CA ALA A 27 6.86 -14.52 21.28
C ALA A 27 8.13 -13.94 21.93
N ALA A 28 8.87 -14.78 22.66
CA ALA A 28 10.10 -14.43 23.34
C ALA A 28 11.25 -14.10 22.38
N THR A 29 11.32 -14.70 21.19
CA THR A 29 12.45 -14.47 20.25
C THR A 29 12.23 -13.21 19.40
N ALA A 30 10.99 -12.78 19.17
CA ALA A 30 10.68 -11.58 18.39
C ALA A 30 10.81 -10.27 19.19
N ALA A 31 10.76 -10.35 20.53
CA ALA A 31 10.81 -9.18 21.41
C ALA A 31 12.23 -8.55 21.53
N GLN A 32 13.27 -9.25 21.06
CA GLN A 32 14.64 -8.74 21.10
C GLN A 32 15.09 -8.05 19.81
N ASP A 33 14.32 -8.14 18.73
CA ASP A 33 14.62 -7.47 17.48
C ASP A 33 13.85 -6.15 17.34
N LYS A 34 14.51 -5.03 17.62
CA LYS A 34 13.95 -3.68 17.44
C LYS A 34 13.50 -3.45 15.99
N GLN A 35 14.17 -4.07 15.02
CA GLN A 35 13.84 -3.99 13.60
C GLN A 35 12.50 -4.69 13.33
N GLY A 36 12.33 -5.89 13.90
CA GLY A 36 11.09 -6.67 13.87
C GLY A 36 9.90 -5.95 14.50
N ALA A 37 10.08 -5.33 15.66
CA ALA A 37 9.02 -4.57 16.33
C ALA A 37 8.55 -3.36 15.50
N TYR A 38 9.48 -2.62 14.89
CA TYR A 38 9.14 -1.49 14.01
C TYR A 38 8.32 -1.96 12.80
N ARG A 39 8.77 -3.03 12.14
CA ARG A 39 8.09 -3.64 10.99
C ARG A 39 6.68 -4.11 11.34
N MET A 40 6.51 -4.70 12.51
CA MET A 40 5.19 -5.15 13.00
C MET A 40 4.23 -3.98 13.20
N TRP A 41 4.68 -2.88 13.79
CA TRP A 41 3.84 -1.69 13.94
C TRP A 41 3.52 -1.02 12.61
N HIS A 42 4.46 -0.99 11.67
CA HIS A 42 4.22 -0.56 10.30
C HIS A 42 3.07 -1.35 9.64
N TYR A 43 3.04 -2.67 9.78
CA TYR A 43 1.95 -3.50 9.24
C TYR A 43 0.63 -3.34 9.99
N ARG A 44 0.65 -3.33 11.33
CA ARG A 44 -0.55 -3.17 12.17
C ARG A 44 -1.30 -1.86 11.89
N LEU A 45 -0.57 -0.81 11.54
CA LEU A 45 -1.11 0.51 11.22
C LEU A 45 -1.39 0.71 9.73
N GLY A 46 -1.52 -0.38 8.96
CA GLY A 46 -1.90 -0.31 7.56
C GLY A 46 -0.82 0.28 6.67
N HIS A 47 0.43 -0.18 6.82
CA HIS A 47 1.57 0.29 6.04
C HIS A 47 1.84 1.80 6.20
N MET A 48 1.71 2.30 7.44
CA MET A 48 1.95 3.69 7.79
C MET A 48 3.36 4.15 7.37
N GLY A 49 3.47 5.37 6.83
CA GLY A 49 4.76 5.93 6.46
C GLY A 49 5.69 6.13 7.65
N ASP A 50 7.00 6.08 7.41
CA ASP A 50 8.04 6.19 8.46
C ASP A 50 7.89 7.46 9.31
N LYS A 51 7.57 8.61 8.71
CA LYS A 51 7.31 9.86 9.43
C LYS A 51 6.16 9.74 10.44
N GLY A 52 5.06 9.10 10.05
CA GLY A 52 3.91 8.91 10.93
C GLY A 52 4.22 7.97 12.07
N LEU A 53 4.92 6.86 11.77
CA LEU A 53 5.31 5.89 12.77
C LEU A 53 6.30 6.48 13.79
N ARG A 54 7.28 7.26 13.33
CA ARG A 54 8.20 8.01 14.21
C ARG A 54 7.48 8.99 15.12
N GLU A 55 6.46 9.68 14.63
CA GLU A 55 5.69 10.60 15.46
C GLU A 55 4.92 9.88 16.57
N LEU A 56 4.38 8.69 16.29
CA LEU A 56 3.73 7.85 17.32
C LEU A 56 4.72 7.38 18.38
N ILE A 57 5.93 6.98 17.97
CA ILE A 57 7.02 6.58 18.87
C ILE A 57 7.45 7.76 19.74
N ARG A 58 7.68 8.93 19.13
CA ARG A 58 8.08 10.16 19.83
C ARG A 58 7.05 10.60 20.87
N ARG A 59 5.76 10.39 20.58
CA ARG A 59 4.65 10.66 21.52
C ARG A 59 4.47 9.57 22.59
N GLY A 60 5.25 8.49 22.55
CA GLY A 60 5.12 7.37 23.47
C GLY A 60 3.84 6.55 23.29
N LEU A 61 3.18 6.64 22.13
CA LEU A 61 1.96 5.88 21.81
C LEU A 61 2.27 4.43 21.40
N ILE A 62 3.54 4.12 21.16
CA ILE A 62 4.04 2.77 20.90
C ILE A 62 5.12 2.47 21.94
N SER A 63 4.73 1.76 22.99
CA SER A 63 5.58 1.45 24.17
C SER A 63 6.76 0.53 23.85
N ASP A 64 6.63 -0.28 22.81
CA ASP A 64 7.60 -1.33 22.46
C ASP A 64 8.81 -0.78 21.69
N LEU A 65 8.75 0.50 21.27
CA LEU A 65 9.76 1.15 20.47
C LEU A 65 10.29 2.39 21.18
N LYS A 66 11.62 2.56 21.15
CA LYS A 66 12.28 3.78 21.62
C LYS A 66 12.47 4.76 20.48
N ASP A 67 12.63 6.03 20.83
CA ASP A 67 13.01 7.05 19.85
C ASP A 67 14.31 6.64 19.13
N GLY A 68 14.35 6.87 17.82
CA GLY A 68 15.42 6.37 16.94
C GLY A 68 15.24 4.94 16.41
N ALA A 69 14.15 4.23 16.75
CA ALA A 69 13.83 2.97 16.10
C ALA A 69 13.58 3.16 14.60
N THR A 70 14.13 2.27 13.79
CA THR A 70 13.98 2.26 12.33
C THR A 70 13.55 0.89 11.84
N GLY A 71 12.89 0.87 10.68
CA GLY A 71 12.50 -0.35 9.99
C GLY A 71 13.25 -0.53 8.69
N GLU A 72 13.17 -1.74 8.16
CA GLU A 72 13.61 -2.05 6.82
C GLU A 72 12.60 -1.56 5.76
N ILE A 73 13.04 -1.58 4.50
CA ILE A 73 12.20 -1.22 3.37
C ILE A 73 11.07 -2.24 3.24
N CYS A 74 9.82 -1.76 3.24
CA CYS A 74 8.67 -2.57 2.93
C CYS A 74 8.45 -2.63 1.42
N GLU A 75 8.72 -3.78 0.81
CA GLU A 75 8.58 -3.99 -0.64
C GLU A 75 7.15 -3.69 -1.16
N PRO A 76 6.06 -4.12 -0.50
CA PRO A 76 4.71 -3.70 -0.88
C PRO A 76 4.48 -2.19 -0.86
N CYS A 77 5.05 -1.48 0.14
CA CYS A 77 4.99 -0.02 0.18
C CYS A 77 5.76 0.61 -0.97
N GLN A 78 6.94 0.08 -1.29
CA GLN A 78 7.77 0.59 -2.37
C GLN A 78 7.02 0.47 -3.70
N MET A 79 6.42 -0.68 -3.98
CA MET A 79 5.64 -0.90 -5.20
C MET A 79 4.34 -0.08 -5.23
N GLY A 80 3.67 0.08 -4.08
CA GLY A 80 2.39 0.80 -4.00
C GLY A 80 2.51 2.33 -3.93
N LYS A 81 3.64 2.85 -3.42
CA LYS A 81 3.88 4.29 -3.23
C LYS A 81 4.94 4.86 -4.18
N GLN A 82 5.52 4.05 -5.06
CA GLN A 82 6.44 4.56 -6.08
C GLN A 82 5.72 5.60 -6.94
N ARG A 83 6.31 6.77 -7.05
CA ARG A 83 5.92 7.78 -8.04
C ARG A 83 6.67 7.48 -9.33
N ARG A 84 5.97 7.58 -10.47
CA ARG A 84 6.61 7.58 -11.79
C ARG A 84 7.64 8.71 -11.85
N VAL A 85 8.87 8.39 -12.27
CA VAL A 85 9.90 9.39 -12.53
C VAL A 85 9.40 10.36 -13.61
N GLN A 86 9.82 11.62 -13.53
CA GLN A 86 9.45 12.60 -14.56
C GLN A 86 9.96 12.13 -15.92
N PHE A 87 9.15 12.32 -16.95
CA PHE A 87 9.61 12.14 -18.31
C PHE A 87 10.64 13.22 -18.66
N ASN A 88 11.57 12.88 -19.54
CA ASN A 88 12.45 13.88 -20.14
C ASN A 88 11.61 14.91 -20.90
N ILE A 89 12.00 16.16 -20.81
CA ILE A 89 11.39 17.24 -21.59
C ILE A 89 11.81 17.04 -23.04
N SER A 90 10.84 16.97 -23.95
CA SER A 90 11.13 16.96 -25.39
C SER A 90 11.69 18.33 -25.81
N THR A 91 12.83 18.32 -26.48
CA THR A 91 13.41 19.49 -27.17
C THR A 91 13.13 19.48 -28.67
N THR A 92 12.32 18.54 -29.15
CA THR A 92 12.00 18.41 -30.56
C THR A 92 11.07 19.53 -31.00
N HIS A 93 11.52 20.32 -31.98
CA HIS A 93 10.74 21.37 -32.62
C HIS A 93 10.77 21.16 -34.13
N SER A 94 9.63 21.36 -34.79
CA SER A 94 9.56 21.42 -36.26
C SER A 94 10.05 22.79 -36.75
N ALA A 95 10.96 22.80 -37.70
CA ALA A 95 11.46 23.96 -38.42
C ALA A 95 10.65 24.28 -39.69
N ALA A 96 9.91 23.31 -40.24
CA ALA A 96 9.09 23.49 -41.44
C ALA A 96 7.65 22.94 -41.29
N PRO A 97 6.69 23.45 -42.09
CA PRO A 97 5.34 22.89 -42.12
C PRO A 97 5.35 21.40 -42.44
N LEU A 98 4.56 20.62 -41.68
CA LEU A 98 4.41 19.16 -41.82
C LEU A 98 5.67 18.31 -41.57
N GLU A 99 6.73 18.88 -40.99
CA GLU A 99 7.95 18.13 -40.63
C GLU A 99 7.72 17.08 -39.53
N LEU A 100 6.78 17.35 -38.61
CA LEU A 100 6.43 16.44 -37.53
C LEU A 100 4.91 16.40 -37.34
N VAL A 101 4.32 15.22 -37.52
CA VAL A 101 2.88 14.99 -37.33
C VAL A 101 2.68 13.99 -36.19
N HIS A 102 1.98 14.42 -35.14
CA HIS A 102 1.53 13.53 -34.07
C HIS A 102 0.10 13.11 -34.37
N THR A 103 -0.13 11.80 -34.48
CA THR A 103 -1.46 11.22 -34.66
C THR A 103 -1.77 10.31 -33.49
N ASP A 104 -2.97 10.38 -32.96
CA ASP A 104 -3.46 9.46 -31.93
C ASP A 104 -4.80 8.87 -32.38
N VAL A 105 -5.07 7.63 -31.97
CA VAL A 105 -6.32 6.94 -32.27
C VAL A 105 -7.20 7.02 -31.03
N TRP A 106 -8.33 7.68 -31.17
CA TRP A 106 -9.35 7.69 -30.12
C TRP A 106 -10.16 6.39 -30.12
N GLY A 107 -10.51 5.87 -28.95
CA GLY A 107 -11.43 4.73 -28.85
C GLY A 107 -11.82 4.33 -27.42
N PRO A 108 -12.69 3.31 -27.29
CA PRO A 108 -13.64 2.82 -28.30
C PRO A 108 -14.83 3.79 -28.44
N ALA A 109 -15.26 4.03 -29.68
CA ALA A 109 -16.41 4.91 -29.93
C ALA A 109 -17.73 4.22 -29.49
N PRO A 110 -18.69 4.97 -28.92
CA PRO A 110 -20.01 4.42 -28.64
C PRO A 110 -20.67 3.94 -29.94
N VAL A 111 -21.01 2.66 -30.00
CA VAL A 111 -21.87 2.13 -31.06
C VAL A 111 -23.32 2.17 -30.55
N SER A 112 -24.21 2.84 -31.28
CA SER A 112 -25.64 2.62 -31.08
C SER A 112 -25.96 1.25 -31.64
N ILE A 113 -26.29 0.32 -30.76
CA ILE A 113 -26.94 -0.92 -31.16
C ILE A 113 -28.39 -0.49 -31.47
N GLY A 114 -28.69 -0.27 -32.74
CA GLY A 114 -30.04 0.06 -33.17
C GLY A 114 -30.98 -1.09 -32.84
N GLU A 115 -32.02 -0.80 -32.05
CA GLU A 115 -33.22 -1.63 -31.90
C GLU A 115 -34.13 -1.47 -33.13
#